data_AF-A0AA43QYF0-F1
#
_entry.id   AF-A0AA43QYF0-F1
#
_cell.length_a   1.000
_cell.length_b   1.000
_cell.length_c   1.000
_cell.angle_alpha   90.00
_cell.angle_beta   90.00
_cell.angle_gamma   90.00
#
_symmetry.space_group_name_H-M   'P 1'
#
loop_
_entity.id
_entity.type
_entity.pdbx_description
1 polymer ?
#
loop_
_entity_poly.entity_id
_entity_poly.type
_entity_poly.pdbx_seq_one_letter_code
_entity_poly.pdbx_strand_id
1 'polypeptide(L)'
;MPDNTLLSGINEGSLGVELANTVLMPIQQYNLLATKRMGTNGDEMTVMEWLRKNNTYSAQTGQPLMIRQLRGLDGAGAGGTDRMVAYTNDRSVVKLHLPMPHKFLPVYQTGPLLFEVPGIFRTGGVEIRRPSAVRYLDAI
;
A
#
# COMPACT_ATOMS: atom_id res chain seq x y z
N MET A 1 -14.74 -8.08 -9.37
CA MET A 1 -13.61 -8.60 -8.54
C MET A 1 -12.54 -7.51 -8.60
N PRO A 2 -11.43 -7.51 -7.83
CA PRO A 2 -10.36 -6.55 -8.11
C PRO A 2 -9.74 -6.94 -9.45
N ASP A 3 -10.21 -6.31 -10.51
CA ASP A 3 -9.83 -6.63 -11.88
C ASP A 3 -8.42 -6.02 -12.14
N ASN A 4 -7.59 -6.68 -12.95
CA ASN A 4 -6.20 -6.25 -13.27
C ASN A 4 -6.11 -4.85 -13.93
N THR A 5 -7.26 -4.19 -14.12
CA THR A 5 -7.45 -2.87 -14.71
C THR A 5 -6.73 -1.76 -13.95
N LEU A 6 -6.55 -1.89 -12.63
CA LEU A 6 -5.81 -0.91 -11.85
C LEU A 6 -4.30 -0.91 -12.18
N LEU A 7 -3.72 -2.11 -12.34
CA LEU A 7 -2.31 -2.28 -12.65
C LEU A 7 -2.01 -2.02 -14.12
N SER A 8 -2.89 -2.46 -15.03
CA SER A 8 -2.77 -2.13 -16.46
C SER A 8 -2.98 -0.64 -16.70
N GLY A 9 -3.88 0.03 -15.95
CA GLY A 9 -4.12 1.46 -16.08
C GLY A 9 -2.91 2.34 -15.73
N ILE A 10 -2.06 1.92 -14.78
CA ILE A 10 -0.79 2.61 -14.51
C ILE A 10 0.20 2.41 -15.66
N ASN A 11 0.27 1.19 -16.21
CA ASN A 11 1.15 0.89 -17.34
C ASN A 11 0.72 1.65 -18.62
N GLU A 12 -0.56 1.62 -18.97
CA GLU A 12 -1.10 2.32 -20.14
C GLU A 12 -1.02 3.85 -19.97
N GLY A 13 -1.37 4.36 -18.78
CA GLY A 13 -1.33 5.80 -18.49
C GLY A 13 0.09 6.39 -18.43
N SER A 14 1.11 5.54 -18.28
CA SER A 14 2.52 5.92 -18.35
C SER A 14 3.19 5.50 -19.66
N LEU A 15 2.43 5.04 -20.66
CA LEU A 15 2.93 4.54 -21.94
C LEU A 15 4.01 3.44 -21.79
N GLY A 16 3.86 2.58 -20.78
CA GLY A 16 4.76 1.46 -20.51
C GLY A 16 5.98 1.82 -19.65
N VAL A 17 6.13 3.07 -19.20
CA VAL A 17 7.29 3.53 -18.42
C VAL A 17 7.19 3.11 -16.95
N GLU A 18 6.00 3.13 -16.37
CA GLU A 18 5.78 2.88 -14.95
C GLU A 18 5.02 1.57 -14.74
N LEU A 19 5.50 0.79 -13.77
CA LEU A 19 4.89 -0.46 -13.37
C LEU A 19 4.68 -0.45 -11.85
N ALA A 20 3.43 -0.64 -11.43
CA ALA A 20 3.10 -0.68 -10.02
C ALA A 20 3.57 -1.99 -9.40
N ASN A 21 4.45 -1.88 -8.40
CA ASN A 21 4.98 -3.05 -7.68
C ASN A 21 4.24 -3.30 -6.35
N THR A 22 3.53 -2.31 -5.83
CA THR A 22 2.91 -2.35 -4.50
C THR A 22 1.42 -1.98 -4.59
N VAL A 23 0.58 -2.82 -4.00
CA VAL A 23 -0.85 -2.58 -3.83
C VAL A 23 -1.19 -2.55 -2.34
N LEU A 24 -1.83 -1.47 -1.91
CA LEU A 24 -2.38 -1.30 -0.58
C LEU A 24 -3.89 -1.45 -0.66
N MET A 25 -4.44 -2.22 0.27
CA MET A 25 -5.87 -2.47 0.32
C MET A 25 -6.39 -2.47 1.77
N PRO A 26 -7.70 -2.27 1.97
CA PRO A 26 -8.29 -2.30 3.29
C PRO A 26 -8.30 -3.72 3.88
N ILE A 27 -8.45 -3.80 5.20
CA ILE A 27 -8.22 -5.04 5.96
C ILE A 27 -9.27 -6.11 5.60
N GLN A 28 -10.53 -5.71 5.41
CA GLN A 28 -11.62 -6.64 5.11
C GLN A 28 -11.40 -7.33 3.76
N GLN A 29 -11.08 -6.57 2.73
CA GLN A 29 -10.83 -7.06 1.37
C GLN A 29 -9.55 -7.90 1.33
N TYR A 30 -8.50 -7.50 2.07
CA TYR A 30 -7.27 -8.31 2.16
C TYR A 30 -7.56 -9.70 2.72
N ASN A 31 -8.29 -9.76 3.84
CA ASN A 31 -8.67 -11.01 4.48
C ASN A 31 -9.55 -11.85 3.57
N LEU A 32 -10.52 -11.23 2.89
CA LEU A 32 -11.39 -11.92 1.94
C LEU A 32 -10.59 -12.54 0.79
N LEU A 33 -9.62 -11.82 0.20
CA LEU A 33 -8.77 -12.36 -0.86
C LEU A 33 -7.83 -13.47 -0.38
N ALA A 34 -7.39 -13.40 0.88
CA ALA A 34 -6.54 -14.41 1.49
C ALA A 34 -7.31 -15.70 1.81
N THR A 35 -8.58 -15.61 2.23
CA THR A 35 -9.38 -16.79 2.59
C THR A 35 -10.17 -17.36 1.42
N LYS A 36 -10.46 -16.55 0.39
CA LYS A 36 -11.24 -17.00 -0.77
C LYS A 36 -10.37 -17.87 -1.67
N ARG A 37 -10.81 -19.11 -1.85
CA ARG A 37 -10.24 -20.05 -2.82
C ARG A 37 -10.67 -19.66 -4.24
N MET A 38 -9.78 -19.86 -5.21
CA MET A 38 -10.02 -19.44 -6.59
C MET A 38 -10.93 -20.42 -7.37
N GLY A 39 -11.01 -21.68 -6.95
CA GLY A 39 -11.83 -22.70 -7.64
C GLY A 39 -12.53 -23.68 -6.70
N THR A 40 -13.53 -24.36 -7.25
CA THR A 40 -14.23 -25.50 -6.63
C THR A 40 -13.54 -26.83 -6.94
N ASN A 41 -12.60 -26.85 -7.91
CA ASN A 41 -12.08 -28.06 -8.56
C ASN A 41 -10.59 -28.35 -8.25
N GLY A 42 -10.22 -28.44 -6.97
CA GLY A 42 -8.92 -29.01 -6.58
C GLY A 42 -7.68 -28.11 -6.68
N ASP A 43 -7.80 -26.89 -7.20
CA ASP A 43 -6.73 -25.89 -7.08
C ASP A 43 -6.73 -25.28 -5.67
N GLU A 44 -5.69 -25.58 -4.89
CA GLU A 44 -5.50 -25.10 -3.51
C GLU A 44 -5.12 -23.62 -3.43
N MET A 45 -4.93 -22.95 -4.57
CA MET A 45 -4.46 -21.57 -4.61
C MET A 45 -5.55 -20.58 -4.19
N THR A 46 -5.16 -19.66 -3.31
CA THR A 46 -5.98 -18.52 -2.90
C THR A 46 -6.05 -17.47 -4.01
N VAL A 47 -7.13 -16.68 -4.05
CA VAL A 47 -7.26 -15.57 -5.01
C VAL A 47 -6.10 -14.58 -4.86
N MET A 48 -5.61 -14.38 -3.64
CA MET A 48 -4.42 -13.56 -3.38
C MET A 48 -3.15 -14.11 -4.05
N GLU A 49 -2.89 -15.41 -3.97
CA GLU A 49 -1.70 -16.01 -4.60
C GLU A 49 -1.77 -15.93 -6.13
N TRP A 50 -2.97 -16.10 -6.69
CA TRP A 50 -3.16 -15.92 -8.12
C TRP A 50 -2.90 -14.46 -8.53
N LEU A 51 -3.44 -13.47 -7.81
CA LEU A 51 -3.21 -12.05 -8.10
C LEU A 51 -1.72 -11.66 -7.99
N ARG A 52 -0.96 -12.28 -7.09
CA ARG A 52 0.48 -12.02 -6.95
C ARG A 52 1.30 -12.54 -8.14
N LYS A 53 0.86 -13.63 -8.78
CA LYS A 53 1.56 -14.27 -9.91
C LYS A 53 1.06 -13.79 -11.27
N ASN A 54 -0.26 -13.63 -11.42
CA ASN A 54 -0.93 -13.36 -12.69
C ASN A 54 -1.29 -11.87 -12.82
N ASN A 55 -0.27 -11.03 -12.94
CA ASN A 55 -0.46 -9.61 -13.19
C ASN A 55 0.61 -9.11 -14.18
N THR A 56 0.39 -7.91 -14.73
CA THR A 56 1.27 -7.29 -15.74
C THR A 56 2.68 -7.02 -15.21
N TYR A 57 2.81 -6.71 -13.92
CA TYR A 57 4.11 -6.49 -13.26
C TYR A 57 4.94 -7.78 -13.17
N SER A 58 4.36 -8.85 -12.62
CA SER A 58 4.99 -10.16 -12.47
C SER A 58 5.30 -10.79 -13.83
N ALA A 59 4.45 -10.57 -14.84
CA ALA A 59 4.70 -11.04 -16.20
C ALA A 59 5.90 -10.36 -16.88
N GLN A 60 6.12 -9.06 -16.63
CA GLN A 60 7.22 -8.31 -17.24
C GLN A 60 8.53 -8.40 -16.43
N THR A 61 8.46 -8.43 -15.11
CA THR A 61 9.63 -8.36 -14.21
C THR A 61 10.03 -9.69 -13.60
N GLY A 62 9.14 -10.70 -13.64
CA GLY A 62 9.32 -11.98 -12.96
C GLY A 62 9.24 -11.91 -11.43
N GLN A 63 8.98 -10.73 -10.85
CA GLN A 63 8.89 -10.54 -9.41
C GLN A 63 7.44 -10.52 -8.93
N PRO A 64 7.13 -11.13 -7.77
CA PRO A 64 5.77 -11.14 -7.25
C PRO A 64 5.34 -9.73 -6.82
N LEU A 65 4.08 -9.40 -7.08
CA LEU A 65 3.47 -8.15 -6.61
C LEU A 65 3.40 -8.12 -5.07
N MET A 66 3.74 -6.97 -4.51
CA MET A 66 3.67 -6.72 -3.06
C MET A 66 2.27 -6.23 -2.70
N ILE A 67 1.44 -7.10 -2.12
CA ILE A 67 0.11 -6.74 -1.62
C ILE A 67 0.18 -6.58 -0.10
N ARG A 68 -0.29 -5.45 0.42
CA ARG A 68 -0.30 -5.17 1.87
C ARG A 68 -1.64 -4.62 2.31
N GLN A 69 -2.06 -5.01 3.50
CA GLN A 69 -3.17 -4.35 4.19
C GLN A 69 -2.71 -3.03 4.83
N LEU A 70 -3.55 -2.01 4.79
CA LEU A 70 -3.32 -0.74 5.48
C LEU A 70 -4.60 -0.29 6.20
N ARG A 71 -4.46 0.06 7.49
CA ARG A 71 -5.54 0.65 8.27
C ARG A 71 -5.76 2.11 7.85
N GLY A 72 -7.02 2.49 7.63
CA GLY A 72 -7.39 3.85 7.20
C GLY A 72 -7.67 3.98 5.71
N LEU A 73 -7.69 2.86 4.98
CA LEU A 73 -8.26 2.79 3.64
C LEU A 73 -9.76 2.44 3.65
N ASP A 74 -10.27 2.03 4.81
CA ASP A 74 -11.69 1.80 5.04
C ASP A 74 -12.43 3.15 5.04
N GLY A 75 -13.42 3.32 4.16
CA GLY A 75 -14.19 4.56 4.01
C GLY A 75 -13.43 5.78 3.45
N ALA A 76 -12.20 5.61 2.97
CA ALA A 76 -11.36 6.69 2.44
C ALA A 76 -11.66 7.05 0.97
N GLY A 77 -12.46 6.24 0.28
CA GLY A 77 -12.88 6.39 -1.10
C GLY A 77 -13.97 7.45 -1.29
N ALA A 78 -14.23 7.81 -2.54
CA ALA A 78 -15.34 8.68 -2.88
C ALA A 78 -16.67 8.13 -2.32
N GLY A 79 -17.43 8.99 -1.62
CA GLY A 79 -18.71 8.61 -1.01
C GLY A 79 -18.59 7.75 0.26
N GLY A 80 -17.43 7.68 0.90
CA GLY A 80 -17.24 6.89 2.12
C GLY A 80 -17.10 5.39 1.85
N THR A 81 -16.70 5.04 0.63
CA THR A 81 -16.42 3.66 0.23
C THR A 81 -14.98 3.27 0.52
N ASP A 82 -14.66 1.99 0.48
CA ASP A 82 -13.29 1.52 0.70
C ASP A 82 -12.41 1.80 -0.52
N ARG A 83 -11.12 2.12 -0.26
CA ARG A 83 -10.14 2.53 -1.29
C ARG A 83 -8.97 1.57 -1.40
N MET A 84 -8.61 1.20 -2.62
CA MET A 84 -7.34 0.54 -2.96
C MET A 84 -6.35 1.56 -3.54
N VAL A 85 -5.06 1.37 -3.26
CA VAL A 85 -3.98 2.19 -3.79
C VAL A 85 -2.96 1.31 -4.48
N ALA A 86 -2.69 1.56 -5.75
CA ALA A 86 -1.57 0.95 -6.47
C ALA A 86 -0.49 2.00 -6.73
N TYR A 87 0.75 1.68 -6.42
CA TYR A 87 1.88 2.56 -6.68
C TYR A 87 3.19 1.81 -6.90
N THR A 88 4.16 2.52 -7.47
CA THR A 88 5.55 2.09 -7.54
C THR A 88 6.31 2.57 -6.30
N ASN A 89 6.74 1.63 -5.47
CA ASN A 89 7.55 1.89 -4.26
C ASN A 89 9.01 2.15 -4.63
N ASP A 90 9.24 3.32 -5.23
CA ASP A 90 10.55 3.86 -5.53
C ASP A 90 10.65 5.30 -5.01
N ARG A 91 11.83 5.71 -4.53
CA ARG A 91 12.06 7.07 -3.98
C ARG A 91 11.92 8.17 -5.03
N SER A 92 12.03 7.82 -6.31
CA SER A 92 11.76 8.71 -7.43
C SER A 92 10.26 8.95 -7.65
N VAL A 93 9.39 8.09 -7.11
CA VAL A 93 7.92 8.16 -7.26
C VAL A 93 7.26 8.67 -5.98
N VAL A 94 7.51 8.02 -4.83
CA VAL A 94 6.94 8.39 -3.53
C VAL A 94 8.05 8.58 -2.51
N LYS A 95 8.03 9.73 -1.81
CA LYS A 95 9.01 10.04 -0.77
C LYS A 95 8.36 10.66 0.46
N LEU A 96 8.55 10.01 1.61
CA LEU A 96 8.26 10.62 2.90
C LEU A 96 9.44 11.49 3.33
N HIS A 97 9.19 12.77 3.58
CA HIS A 97 10.19 13.66 4.16
C HIS A 97 10.16 13.52 5.67
N LEU A 98 11.28 13.12 6.26
CA LEU A 98 11.46 13.03 7.71
C LEU A 98 12.65 13.93 8.15
N PRO A 99 12.46 15.27 8.21
CA PRO A 99 13.53 16.19 8.57
C PRO A 99 14.13 15.93 9.95
N MET A 100 13.30 15.51 10.91
CA MET A 100 13.76 15.08 12.22
C MET A 100 13.23 13.67 12.49
N PRO A 101 14.09 12.64 12.40
CA PRO A 101 13.75 11.30 12.85
C PRO A 101 13.29 11.32 14.30
N HIS A 102 12.41 10.38 14.65
CA HIS A 102 11.95 10.26 16.01
C HIS A 102 13.13 10.01 16.95
N LYS A 103 13.34 10.92 17.89
CA LYS A 103 14.37 10.80 18.91
C LYS A 103 13.76 11.05 20.29
N PHE A 104 14.24 10.26 21.25
CA PHE A 104 13.96 10.48 22.65
C PHE A 104 14.92 11.54 23.19
N LEU A 105 14.39 12.42 24.00
CA LEU A 105 15.15 13.39 24.76
C LEU A 105 15.55 12.79 26.13
N PRO A 106 16.48 13.41 26.86
CA PRO A 106 16.86 12.94 28.19
C PRO A 106 15.66 12.81 29.12
N VAL A 107 15.67 11.73 29.92
CA VAL A 107 14.66 11.48 30.95
C VAL A 107 14.72 12.56 32.02
N TYR A 108 13.56 13.02 32.50
CA TYR A 108 13.48 13.89 33.67
C TYR A 108 12.43 13.37 34.66
N GLN A 109 12.67 13.65 35.94
CA GLN A 109 11.81 13.22 37.02
C GLN A 109 10.69 14.26 37.23
N THR A 110 9.45 13.87 36.95
CA THR A 110 8.25 14.72 37.12
C THR A 110 7.61 14.54 38.51
N GLY A 111 7.95 13.48 39.22
CA GLY A 111 7.44 13.23 40.59
C GLY A 111 8.31 12.29 41.42
N PRO A 112 7.94 11.98 42.68
CA PRO A 112 8.77 11.22 43.61
C PRO A 112 9.21 9.84 43.10
N LEU A 113 8.39 9.22 42.25
CA LEU A 113 8.62 7.91 41.62
C LEU A 113 8.29 7.92 40.11
N LEU A 114 8.10 9.09 39.49
CA LEU A 114 7.65 9.24 38.09
C LEU A 114 8.76 9.82 37.21
N PHE A 115 9.03 9.15 36.10
CA PHE A 115 9.99 9.57 35.09
C PHE A 115 9.31 9.70 33.73
N GLU A 116 9.54 10.83 33.07
CA GLU A 116 9.00 11.10 31.74
C GLU A 116 10.14 11.16 30.72
N VAL A 117 9.92 10.51 29.57
CA VAL A 117 10.86 10.53 28.44
C VAL A 117 10.14 11.15 27.25
N PRO A 118 10.36 12.44 26.96
CA PRO A 118 9.68 13.07 25.82
C PRO A 118 10.32 12.62 24.50
N GLY A 119 9.46 12.30 23.54
CA GLY A 119 9.86 11.98 22.15
C GLY A 119 9.46 13.12 21.22
N ILE A 120 10.38 13.53 20.34
CA ILE A 120 10.11 14.53 19.30
C ILE A 120 10.41 13.97 17.91
N PHE A 121 9.57 14.33 16.94
CA PHE A 121 9.77 14.04 15.54
C PHE A 121 9.15 15.15 14.69
N ARG A 122 9.63 15.33 13.45
CA ARG A 122 9.03 16.23 12.47
C ARG A 122 8.88 15.50 11.16
N THR A 123 7.68 15.55 10.60
CA THR A 123 7.37 15.02 9.26
C THR A 123 7.16 16.19 8.30
N GLY A 124 7.74 16.08 7.11
CA GLY A 124 7.54 17.03 6.00
C GLY A 124 6.44 16.58 5.03
N GLY A 125 5.60 15.63 5.43
CA GLY A 125 4.59 15.02 4.57
C GLY A 125 5.14 14.01 3.57
N VAL A 126 4.21 13.36 2.87
CA VAL A 126 4.51 12.46 1.74
C VAL A 126 4.41 13.26 0.45
N GLU A 127 5.49 13.26 -0.32
CA GLU A 127 5.54 13.83 -1.65
C GLU A 127 5.35 12.72 -2.69
N ILE A 128 4.43 12.92 -3.63
CA ILE A 128 4.27 12.09 -4.82
C ILE A 128 4.89 12.86 -5.99
N ARG A 129 6.06 12.40 -6.46
CA ARG A 129 6.84 13.07 -7.52
C ARG A 129 6.37 12.71 -8.91
N ARG A 130 5.89 11.48 -9.09
CA ARG A 130 5.31 11.00 -10.35
C ARG A 130 3.87 10.55 -10.11
N PRO A 131 2.89 11.45 -10.28
CA PRO A 131 1.49 11.12 -10.08
C PRO A 131 0.98 10.02 -11.01
N SER A 132 1.54 9.88 -12.22
CA SER A 132 1.16 8.84 -13.19
C SER A 132 1.46 7.42 -12.71
N ALA A 133 2.40 7.25 -11.78
CA ALA A 133 2.80 5.97 -11.19
C ALA A 133 1.99 5.61 -9.93
N VAL A 134 0.95 6.39 -9.60
CA VAL A 134 0.05 6.15 -8.48
C VAL A 134 -1.39 6.17 -8.99
N ARG A 135 -2.18 5.17 -8.64
CA ARG A 135 -3.63 5.19 -8.89
C ARG A 135 -4.42 4.74 -7.69
N TYR A 136 -5.60 5.35 -7.58
CA TYR A 136 -6.63 4.99 -6.62
C TYR A 136 -7.74 4.24 -7.34
N LEU A 137 -8.27 3.22 -6.67
CA LEU A 137 -9.52 2.56 -7.03
C LEU A 137 -10.45 2.67 -5.84
N ASP A 138 -11.59 3.31 -6.05
CA ASP A 138 -12.61 3.50 -5.04
C ASP A 138 -13.74 2.48 -5.23
N ALA A 139 -14.54 2.25 -4.18
CA ALA A 139 -15.69 1.34 -4.17
C ALA A 139 -15.34 -0.15 -4.34
N ILE A 140 -14.48 -0.67 -3.45
CA ILE A 140 -14.03 -2.08 -3.43
C ILE A 140 -14.51 -2.91 -2.23
#